data_AF-A0A6M1NUB4-F1
#
_entry.id   AF-A0A6M1NUB4-F1
#
_cell.length_a   1.000
_cell.length_b   1.000
_cell.length_c   1.000
_cell.angle_alpha   90.00
_cell.angle_beta   90.00
_cell.angle_gamma   90.00
#
_symmetry.space_group_name_H-M   'P 1'
#
loop_
_entity.id
_entity.type
_entity.pdbx_description
1 polymer ?
#
loop_
_entity_poly.entity_id
_entity_poly.type
_entity_poly.pdbx_seq_one_letter_code
_entity_poly.pdbx_strand_id
1 'polypeptide(L)'
;MSTYLTNFKNLRKELKYILYISIIIIFFIEFIGYSYDEIFPSAYTFSNIILKICYSYVASLIFYYLFVHYKRQDDKRKYYEVLSSKLNKLIKDHNSVFEKIASINGVNDDAMDEMKKV
;
A
#
# COMPACT_ATOMS: atom_id res chain seq x y z
N MET A 1 10.21 1.13 -12.16
CA MET A 1 9.61 -0.22 -12.13
C MET A 1 9.43 -0.78 -10.71
N SER A 2 10.42 -0.67 -9.82
CA SER A 2 10.40 -1.23 -8.45
C SER A 2 9.23 -0.74 -7.55
N THR A 3 8.91 0.55 -7.56
CA THR A 3 7.93 1.17 -6.64
C THR A 3 6.49 0.68 -6.83
N TYR A 4 6.11 0.35 -8.07
CA TYR A 4 4.75 -0.14 -8.38
C TYR A 4 4.51 -1.55 -7.81
N LEU A 5 5.53 -2.41 -7.84
CA LEU A 5 5.48 -3.77 -7.28
C LEU A 5 5.40 -3.74 -5.74
N THR A 6 6.10 -2.80 -5.09
CA THR A 6 6.04 -2.63 -3.64
C THR A 6 4.65 -2.15 -3.18
N ASN A 7 4.00 -1.28 -3.97
CA ASN A 7 2.65 -0.79 -3.68
C ASN A 7 1.58 -1.89 -3.76
N PHE A 8 1.75 -2.85 -4.67
CA PHE A 8 0.87 -4.02 -4.75
C PHE A 8 1.06 -4.97 -3.55
N LYS A 9 2.31 -5.12 -3.07
CA LYS A 9 2.59 -5.88 -1.83
C LYS A 9 1.90 -5.28 -0.60
N ASN A 10 1.77 -3.95 -0.53
CA ASN A 10 1.15 -3.21 0.58
C ASN A 10 -0.39 -3.16 0.55
N LEU A 11 -1.05 -3.83 -0.40
CA LEU A 11 -2.51 -3.98 -0.38
C LEU A 11 -2.94 -4.78 0.87
N ARG A 12 -4.06 -4.38 1.51
CA ARG A 12 -4.60 -5.04 2.71
C ARG A 12 -4.66 -6.56 2.53
N LYS A 13 -4.08 -7.29 3.49
CA LYS A 13 -3.98 -8.76 3.46
C LYS A 13 -5.35 -9.41 3.33
N GLU A 14 -6.36 -8.88 4.02
CA GLU A 14 -7.77 -9.32 3.97
C GLU A 14 -8.32 -9.36 2.54
N LEU A 15 -8.14 -8.28 1.76
CA LEU A 15 -8.63 -8.22 0.38
C LEU A 15 -7.92 -9.26 -0.51
N LYS A 16 -6.63 -9.52 -0.27
CA LYS A 16 -5.91 -10.57 -1.01
C LYS A 16 -6.49 -11.95 -0.72
N TYR A 17 -6.75 -12.26 0.55
CA TYR A 17 -7.34 -13.56 0.93
C TYR A 17 -8.69 -13.76 0.27
N ILE A 18 -9.57 -12.75 0.28
CA ILE A 18 -10.89 -12.89 -0.33
C ILE A 18 -10.76 -13.07 -1.85
N LEU A 19 -9.82 -12.38 -2.50
CA LEU A 19 -9.54 -12.60 -3.93
C LEU A 19 -9.07 -14.03 -4.23
N TYR A 20 -8.15 -14.57 -3.45
CA TYR A 20 -7.71 -15.97 -3.61
C TYR A 20 -8.86 -16.95 -3.42
N ILE A 21 -9.68 -16.75 -2.39
CA ILE A 21 -10.87 -17.58 -2.12
C ILE A 21 -11.85 -17.49 -3.29
N SER A 22 -12.15 -16.29 -3.81
CA SER A 22 -13.04 -16.12 -4.96
C SER A 22 -12.51 -16.82 -6.21
N ILE A 23 -11.20 -16.74 -6.49
CA ILE A 23 -10.61 -17.44 -7.64
C ILE A 23 -10.69 -18.96 -7.48
N ILE A 24 -10.41 -19.47 -6.27
CA ILE A 24 -10.53 -20.89 -5.96
C ILE A 24 -11.97 -21.35 -6.19
N ILE A 25 -12.96 -20.61 -5.66
CA ILE A 25 -14.38 -20.94 -5.83
C ILE A 25 -14.78 -20.93 -7.31
N ILE A 26 -14.32 -19.94 -8.09
CA ILE A 26 -14.58 -19.90 -9.54
C ILE A 26 -14.01 -21.15 -10.22
N PHE A 27 -12.76 -21.52 -9.93
CA PHE A 27 -12.13 -22.73 -10.46
C PHE A 27 -12.89 -24.00 -10.08
N PHE A 28 -13.29 -24.12 -8.82
CA PHE A 28 -14.07 -25.26 -8.35
C PHE A 28 -15.42 -25.36 -9.08
N ILE A 29 -16.14 -24.25 -9.22
CA ILE A 29 -17.45 -24.27 -9.89
C ILE A 29 -17.30 -24.54 -11.39
N GLU A 30 -16.34 -23.92 -12.08
CA GLU A 30 -16.17 -24.10 -13.52
C GLU A 30 -15.63 -25.49 -13.89
N PHE A 31 -14.72 -26.08 -13.10
CA PHE A 31 -14.15 -27.39 -13.42
C PHE A 31 -14.92 -28.58 -12.84
N ILE A 32 -15.53 -28.46 -11.66
CA ILE A 32 -16.23 -29.58 -11.01
C ILE A 32 -17.74 -29.52 -11.27
N GLY A 33 -18.32 -28.31 -11.41
CA GLY A 33 -19.75 -28.12 -11.65
C GLY A 33 -20.24 -28.72 -12.97
N TYR A 34 -19.41 -28.69 -14.02
CA TYR A 34 -19.74 -29.27 -15.33
C TYR A 34 -19.96 -30.79 -15.31
N SER A 35 -19.42 -31.49 -14.31
CA SER A 35 -19.55 -32.96 -14.19
C SER A 35 -20.73 -33.39 -13.32
N TYR A 36 -21.42 -32.46 -12.66
CA TYR A 36 -22.45 -32.74 -11.64
C TYR A 36 -23.89 -32.47 -12.08
N ASP A 37 -24.11 -32.08 -13.34
CA ASP A 37 -25.44 -31.75 -13.88
C ASP A 37 -26.48 -32.88 -13.74
N GLU A 38 -26.06 -34.14 -13.56
CA GLU A 38 -26.97 -35.28 -13.39
C GLU A 38 -27.50 -35.47 -11.96
N ILE A 39 -26.82 -34.94 -10.93
CA ILE A 39 -27.12 -35.31 -9.53
C ILE A 39 -28.11 -34.35 -8.86
N PHE A 40 -28.15 -33.07 -9.27
CA PHE A 40 -29.06 -32.09 -8.67
C PHE A 40 -29.45 -30.98 -9.66
N PRO A 41 -30.69 -30.95 -10.20
CA PRO A 41 -31.10 -29.98 -11.22
C PRO A 41 -31.02 -28.52 -10.76
N SER A 42 -31.13 -28.26 -9.45
CA SER A 42 -31.04 -26.91 -8.88
C SER A 42 -29.61 -26.46 -8.55
N ALA A 43 -28.62 -27.37 -8.58
CA ALA A 43 -27.23 -27.03 -8.26
C ALA A 43 -26.62 -26.07 -9.28
N TYR A 44 -26.99 -26.21 -10.56
CA TYR A 44 -26.55 -25.33 -11.64
C TYR A 44 -26.95 -23.86 -11.39
N THR A 45 -28.20 -23.61 -10.99
CA THR A 45 -28.67 -22.25 -10.72
C THR A 45 -27.98 -21.64 -9.51
N PHE A 46 -27.77 -22.43 -8.46
CA PHE A 46 -27.11 -21.98 -7.24
C PHE A 46 -25.62 -21.66 -7.48
N SER A 47 -24.91 -22.52 -8.22
CA SER A 47 -23.51 -22.31 -8.56
C SER A 47 -23.31 -21.06 -9.44
N ASN A 48 -24.25 -20.79 -10.35
CA ASN A 48 -24.23 -19.59 -11.19
C ASN A 48 -24.42 -18.29 -10.37
N ILE A 49 -25.25 -18.31 -9.32
CA ILE A 49 -25.38 -17.18 -8.38
C ILE A 49 -24.06 -16.95 -7.65
N ILE A 50 -23.43 -18.00 -7.13
CA ILE A 50 -22.15 -17.90 -6.42
C ILE A 50 -21.05 -17.37 -7.34
N LEU A 51 -20.99 -17.83 -8.59
CA LEU A 51 -20.06 -17.33 -9.60
C LEU A 51 -20.23 -15.82 -9.83
N LYS A 52 -21.46 -15.35 -10.01
CA LYS A 52 -21.75 -13.91 -10.20
C LYS A 52 -21.31 -13.07 -9.01
N ILE A 53 -21.49 -13.57 -7.78
CA ILE A 53 -20.99 -12.91 -6.56
C ILE A 53 -19.47 -12.84 -6.57
N CYS A 54 -18.78 -13.93 -6.91
CA CYS A 54 -17.32 -13.96 -7.00
C CYS A 54 -16.80 -12.98 -8.07
N TYR A 55 -17.41 -12.95 -9.25
CA TYR A 55 -17.05 -12.00 -10.32
C TYR A 55 -17.28 -10.55 -9.92
N SER A 56 -18.42 -10.25 -9.27
CA SER A 56 -18.70 -8.92 -8.72
C SER A 56 -17.66 -8.49 -7.70
N TYR A 57 -17.25 -9.41 -6.82
CA TYR A 57 -16.22 -9.13 -5.82
C TYR A 57 -14.85 -8.85 -6.47
N VAL A 58 -14.44 -9.67 -7.44
CA VAL A 58 -13.20 -9.47 -8.19
C VAL A 58 -13.20 -8.12 -8.90
N ALA A 59 -14.29 -7.76 -9.59
CA ALA A 59 -14.42 -6.47 -10.25
C ALA A 59 -14.32 -5.29 -9.26
N SER A 60 -15.05 -5.36 -8.14
CA SER A 60 -15.01 -4.36 -7.08
C SER A 60 -13.60 -4.17 -6.52
N LEU A 61 -12.85 -5.26 -6.34
CA LEU A 61 -11.48 -5.21 -5.83
C LEU A 61 -10.52 -4.56 -6.84
N ILE A 62 -10.66 -4.86 -8.14
CA ILE A 62 -9.90 -4.19 -9.20
C ILE A 62 -10.17 -2.67 -9.17
N PHE A 63 -11.44 -2.27 -9.09
CA PHE A 63 -11.80 -0.85 -9.01
C PHE A 63 -11.28 -0.18 -7.73
N TYR A 64 -11.39 -0.83 -6.58
CA TYR A 64 -10.83 -0.35 -5.33
C TYR A 64 -9.31 -0.15 -5.44
N TYR A 65 -8.61 -1.12 -6.03
CA TYR A 65 -7.16 -1.05 -6.21
C TYR A 65 -6.77 0.15 -7.08
N LEU A 66 -7.43 0.32 -8.22
CA LEU A 66 -7.13 1.38 -9.17
C LEU A 66 -7.49 2.77 -8.66
N PHE A 67 -8.69 2.95 -8.09
CA PHE A 67 -9.18 4.27 -7.73
C PHE A 67 -8.79 4.71 -6.32
N VAL A 68 -8.75 3.78 -5.37
CA VAL A 68 -8.54 4.11 -3.95
C VAL A 68 -7.09 3.85 -3.54
N HIS A 69 -6.60 2.64 -3.76
CA HIS A 69 -5.28 2.25 -3.26
C HIS A 69 -4.15 3.00 -3.97
N TYR A 70 -4.23 3.12 -5.30
CA TYR A 70 -3.24 3.87 -6.08
C TYR A 70 -3.16 5.34 -5.65
N LYS A 71 -4.32 6.02 -5.56
CA LYS A 71 -4.39 7.44 -5.14
C LYS A 71 -3.85 7.65 -3.74
N ARG A 72 -4.24 6.79 -2.78
CA ARG A 72 -3.76 6.86 -1.39
C ARG A 72 -2.24 6.67 -1.27
N GLN A 73 -1.63 5.84 -2.12
CA GLN A 73 -0.17 5.68 -2.16
C GLN A 73 0.52 6.92 -2.72
N ASP A 74 -0.02 7.51 -3.80
CA ASP A 74 0.52 8.74 -4.38
C ASP A 74 0.43 9.92 -3.40
N ASP A 75 -0.72 10.08 -2.73
CA ASP A 75 -0.91 11.13 -1.72
C ASP A 75 0.09 10.97 -0.58
N LYS A 76 0.26 9.75 -0.04
CA LYS A 76 1.27 9.48 1.00
C LYS A 76 2.68 9.87 0.58
N ARG A 77 3.05 9.58 -0.68
CA ARG A 77 4.37 9.94 -1.21
C ARG A 77 4.54 11.46 -1.24
N LYS A 78 3.55 12.20 -1.75
CA LYS A 78 3.57 13.67 -1.78
C LYS A 78 3.67 14.27 -0.38
N TYR A 79 2.88 13.76 0.57
CA TYR A 79 2.95 14.22 1.96
C TYR A 79 4.32 13.96 2.59
N TYR A 80 4.91 12.79 2.34
CA TYR A 80 6.23 12.46 2.88
C TYR A 80 7.33 13.36 2.30
N GLU A 81 7.27 13.65 0.99
CA GLU A 81 8.19 14.56 0.32
C GLU A 81 8.11 15.98 0.91
N VAL A 82 6.89 16.50 1.08
CA VAL A 82 6.67 17.81 1.71
C VAL A 82 7.15 17.83 3.16
N LEU A 83 6.83 16.81 3.94
CA LEU A 83 7.23 16.72 5.34
C LEU A 83 8.75 16.61 5.48
N SER A 84 9.39 15.76 4.69
CA SER A 84 10.84 15.60 4.66
C SER A 84 11.54 16.89 4.26
N SER A 85 11.04 17.60 3.25
CA SER A 85 11.56 18.91 2.85
C SER A 85 11.49 19.93 3.99
N LYS A 86 10.35 20.01 4.70
CA LYS A 86 10.20 20.91 5.85
C LYS A 86 11.11 20.53 7.01
N LEU A 87 11.22 19.25 7.35
CA LEU A 87 12.10 18.77 8.42
C LEU A 87 13.58 19.04 8.09
N ASN A 88 14.00 18.77 6.86
CA ASN A 88 15.37 19.05 6.42
C ASN A 88 15.68 20.55 6.45
N LYS A 89 14.71 21.40 6.10
CA LYS A 89 14.85 22.85 6.23
C LYS A 89 14.99 23.25 7.70
N LEU A 90 14.16 22.72 8.59
CA LEU A 90 14.25 22.99 10.02
C LEU A 90 15.60 22.57 10.62
N ILE A 91 16.12 21.40 10.24
CA ILE A 91 17.45 20.93 10.67
C ILE A 91 18.55 21.86 10.14
N LYS A 92 18.46 22.30 8.88
CA LYS A 92 19.41 23.28 8.33
C LYS A 92 19.36 24.61 9.06
N ASP A 93 18.17 25.12 9.34
CA ASP A 93 17.99 26.38 10.05
C ASP A 93 18.53 26.27 11.48
N HIS A 94 18.29 25.14 12.16
CA HIS A 94 18.86 24.84 13.47
C HIS A 94 20.40 24.84 13.43
N ASN A 95 21.01 24.09 12.52
CA ASN A 95 22.46 24.03 12.37
C ASN A 95 23.06 25.39 12.05
N SER A 96 22.41 26.19 11.22
CA SER A 96 22.85 27.55 10.89
C SER A 96 22.84 28.49 12.10
N VAL A 97 21.80 28.40 12.94
CA VAL A 97 21.75 29.18 14.19
C VAL A 97 22.83 28.72 15.17
N PHE A 98 23.04 27.41 15.28
CA PHE A 98 24.05 26.84 16.16
C PHE A 98 25.46 27.27 15.75
N GLU A 99 25.78 27.24 14.45
CA GLU A 99 27.05 27.72 13.89
C GLU A 99 27.25 29.23 14.12
N LYS A 100 26.19 30.04 14.02
CA LYS A 100 26.24 31.47 14.37
C LYS A 100 26.54 31.68 15.86
N ILE A 101 25.94 30.91 16.75
CA ILE A 101 26.20 31.02 18.20
C ILE A 101 27.63 30.57 18.53
N ALA A 102 28.10 29.47 17.94
CA ALA A 102 29.46 28.96 18.15
C ALA A 102 30.54 29.94 17.66
N SER A 103 30.34 30.53 16.47
CA SER A 103 31.27 31.53 15.91
C SER A 103 31.32 32.82 16.72
N ILE A 104 30.20 33.27 17.31
CA ILE A 104 30.18 34.42 18.23
C ILE A 104 30.98 34.13 19.50
N ASN A 105 30.97 32.89 19.98
CA ASN A 105 31.61 32.49 21.23
C ASN A 105 33.07 32.02 21.08
N GLY A 106 33.64 32.04 19.86
CA GLY A 106 35.04 31.66 19.61
C GLY A 106 35.35 30.18 19.87
N VAL A 107 34.34 29.31 19.77
CA VAL A 107 34.49 27.86 19.98
C VAL A 107 35.19 27.23 18.77
N ASN A 108 36.26 26.46 19.00
CA ASN A 108 37.03 25.78 17.94
C ASN A 108 36.23 24.59 17.36
N ASP A 109 36.43 24.29 16.06
CA ASP A 109 35.59 23.34 15.29
C ASP A 109 35.47 21.94 15.94
N ASP A 110 36.51 21.49 16.66
CA ASP A 110 36.55 20.19 17.35
C ASP A 110 35.47 20.03 18.46
N ALA A 111 35.08 21.12 19.12
CA ALA A 111 34.02 21.10 20.15
C ALA A 111 32.61 21.16 19.56
N MET A 112 32.48 21.64 18.30
CA MET A 112 31.21 21.72 17.59
C MET A 112 30.73 20.34 17.11
N ASP A 113 31.66 19.45 16.74
CA ASP A 113 31.38 18.08 16.30
C ASP A 113 30.98 17.13 17.43
N GLU A 114 31.38 17.40 18.68
CA GLU A 114 30.87 16.68 19.86
C GLU A 114 29.44 17.11 20.21
N MET A 115 29.11 18.39 20.11
CA MET A 115 27.75 18.89 20.42
C MET A 115 26.70 18.46 19.39
N LYS A 116 27.06 18.26 18.11
CA LYS A 116 26.16 17.75 17.06
C LYS A 116 25.81 16.26 17.20
N LYS A 117 26.49 15.49 18.06
CA LYS A 117 26.29 14.04 18.26
C LYS A 117 25.29 13.69 19.37
N VAL A 118 24.85 14.65 20.17
CA VAL A 118 23.82 14.50 21.22
C VAL A 118 22.45 14.79 20.65
#